data_AF-A0A168LTN6-F1
#
_entry.id   AF-A0A168LTN6-F1
#
_cell.length_a   1.000
_cell.length_b   1.000
_cell.length_c   1.000
_cell.angle_alpha   90.00
_cell.angle_beta   90.00
_cell.angle_gamma   90.00
#
_symmetry.space_group_name_H-M   'P 1'
#
loop_
_entity.id
_entity.type
_entity.pdbx_description
1 polymer ?
#
loop_
_entity_poly.entity_id
_entity_poly.type
_entity_poly.pdbx_seq_one_letter_code
_entity_poly.pdbx_strand_id
1 'polypeptide(L)'
;RGEDGSFADADILRVLKNGYKQAASEIGNGRNTPASLEHVEIAGINQARALDTCYFNDFRKFLKLTTLDTFEDFSEKKEVQDALRELYGHPDNVELYAGLMVERTKQTGLRLPYTMGRAILSDAVNLLRNDRILTKELTPANLTNWGYQ
;
A
#
# COMPACT_ATOMS: atom_id res chain seq x y z
N ARG A 1 17.73 24.66 13.43
CA ARG A 1 16.88 25.75 12.88
C ARG A 1 17.60 27.06 13.14
N GLY A 2 17.50 28.03 12.23
CA GLY A 2 18.04 29.37 12.41
C GLY A 2 17.29 30.14 13.50
N GLU A 3 17.73 31.36 13.77
CA GLU A 3 17.09 32.28 14.72
C GLU A 3 15.64 32.62 14.33
N ASP A 4 15.31 32.55 13.04
CA ASP A 4 13.97 32.71 12.47
C ASP A 4 13.13 31.41 12.47
N GLY A 5 13.68 30.31 13.00
CA GLY A 5 13.05 29.00 12.99
C GLY A 5 13.14 28.26 11.65
N SER A 6 13.79 28.82 10.63
CA SER A 6 13.97 28.17 9.33
C SER A 6 14.96 27.01 9.39
N PHE A 7 14.88 26.09 8.43
CA PHE A 7 15.95 25.13 8.16
C PHE A 7 16.89 25.74 7.13
N ALA A 8 18.19 25.42 7.22
CA ALA A 8 19.14 25.86 6.21
C ALA A 8 18.80 25.20 4.86
N ASP A 9 18.76 25.98 3.79
CA ASP A 9 18.45 25.49 2.44
C ASP A 9 19.37 24.34 2.00
N ALA A 10 20.66 24.43 2.37
CA ALA A 10 21.64 23.40 2.09
C ALA A 10 21.26 22.04 2.72
N ASP A 11 20.65 22.04 3.92
CA ASP A 11 20.19 20.84 4.59
C ASP A 11 18.96 20.25 3.92
N ILE A 12 18.00 21.10 3.52
CA ILE A 12 16.82 20.67 2.76
C ILE A 12 17.24 20.01 1.45
N LEU A 13 18.09 20.68 0.67
CA LEU A 13 18.61 20.15 -0.60
C LEU A 13 19.34 18.83 -0.40
N ARG A 14 20.12 18.70 0.68
CA ARG A 14 20.83 17.46 1.01
C ARG A 14 19.86 16.32 1.30
N VAL A 15 18.83 16.54 2.12
CA VAL A 15 17.84 15.50 2.45
C VAL A 15 17.05 15.08 1.22
N LEU A 16 16.62 16.03 0.38
CA LEU A 16 15.91 15.72 -0.87
C LEU A 16 16.78 14.88 -1.82
N LYS A 17 18.06 15.26 -2.00
CA LYS A 17 19.00 14.51 -2.83
C LYS A 17 19.26 13.10 -2.30
N ASN A 18 19.36 12.96 -0.99
CA ASN A 18 19.56 11.65 -0.36
C ASN A 18 18.32 10.76 -0.52
N GLY A 19 17.13 11.31 -0.28
CA GLY A 19 15.86 10.58 -0.43
C GLY A 19 15.65 10.06 -1.86
N TYR A 20 15.98 10.88 -2.87
CA TYR A 20 15.86 10.45 -4.28
C TYR A 20 16.83 9.32 -4.66
N LYS A 21 18.00 9.24 -4.00
CA LYS A 21 19.02 8.23 -4.28
C LYS A 21 18.84 6.95 -3.47
N GLN A 22 18.08 7.00 -2.39
CA GLN A 22 17.84 5.86 -1.52
C GLN A 22 16.73 4.98 -2.11
N ALA A 23 17.08 3.73 -2.44
CA ALA A 23 16.08 2.75 -2.83
C ALA A 23 15.15 2.43 -1.65
N ALA A 24 13.84 2.47 -1.88
CA ALA A 24 12.85 1.99 -0.94
C ALA A 24 12.76 0.45 -0.95
N SER A 25 12.28 -0.13 0.14
CA SER A 25 12.01 -1.57 0.22
C SER A 25 10.82 -1.95 -0.69
N GLU A 26 10.81 -3.20 -1.14
CA GLU A 26 9.70 -3.75 -1.90
C GLU A 26 8.50 -4.06 -0.99
N ILE A 27 7.28 -3.73 -1.43
CA ILE A 27 6.03 -4.06 -0.74
C ILE A 27 5.54 -5.42 -1.22
N GLY A 28 5.08 -6.29 -0.31
CA GLY A 28 4.61 -7.65 -0.61
C GLY A 28 5.66 -8.72 -0.28
N ASN A 29 5.49 -9.92 -0.84
CA ASN A 29 6.36 -11.10 -0.70
C ASN A 29 6.56 -11.63 0.75
N GLY A 30 6.09 -10.91 1.77
CA GLY A 30 6.28 -11.21 3.19
C GLY A 30 7.70 -10.91 3.68
N ARG A 31 7.85 -10.59 4.97
CA ARG A 31 9.14 -10.31 5.64
C ARG A 31 9.98 -9.17 5.04
N ASN A 32 9.33 -8.18 4.41
CA ASN A 32 10.01 -6.99 3.88
C ASN A 32 9.90 -5.76 4.80
N THR A 33 9.10 -5.85 5.88
CA THR A 33 8.99 -4.80 6.90
C THR A 33 10.20 -4.86 7.85
N PRO A 34 10.88 -3.73 8.12
CA PRO A 34 12.00 -3.70 9.06
C PRO A 34 11.52 -4.00 10.49
N ALA A 35 12.35 -4.67 11.28
CA ALA A 35 12.03 -5.05 12.66
C ALA A 35 11.61 -3.86 13.54
N SER A 36 12.16 -2.67 13.29
CA SER A 36 11.76 -1.44 14.00
C SER A 36 10.29 -1.07 13.81
N LEU A 37 9.60 -1.58 12.79
CA LEU A 37 8.19 -1.34 12.49
C LEU A 37 7.29 -2.54 12.79
N GLU A 38 7.79 -3.59 13.46
CA GLU A 38 7.00 -4.78 13.82
C GLU A 38 5.71 -4.42 14.57
N HIS A 39 5.80 -3.51 15.54
CA HIS A 39 4.65 -3.05 16.31
C HIS A 39 3.57 -2.36 15.45
N VAL A 40 3.97 -1.76 14.33
CA VAL A 40 3.04 -1.14 13.36
C VAL A 40 2.28 -2.22 12.59
N GLU A 41 2.95 -3.30 12.17
CA GLU A 41 2.29 -4.44 11.52
C GLU A 41 1.28 -5.11 12.46
N ILE A 42 1.67 -5.35 13.71
CA ILE A 42 0.78 -5.91 14.74
C ILE A 42 -0.45 -5.01 14.95
N ALA A 43 -0.22 -3.69 15.04
CA ALA A 43 -1.32 -2.72 15.15
C ALA A 43 -2.23 -2.75 13.92
N GLY A 44 -1.67 -2.84 12.71
CA GLY A 44 -2.42 -2.94 11.46
C GLY A 44 -3.31 -4.20 11.40
N ILE A 45 -2.78 -5.36 11.78
CA ILE A 45 -3.53 -6.61 11.87
C ILE A 45 -4.68 -6.47 12.88
N ASN A 46 -4.40 -5.97 14.09
CA ASN A 46 -5.41 -5.81 15.13
C ASN A 46 -6.49 -4.79 14.73
N GLN A 47 -6.12 -3.73 14.03
CA GLN A 47 -7.07 -2.75 13.51
C GLN A 47 -7.96 -3.36 12.43
N ALA A 48 -7.40 -4.15 11.50
CA ALA A 48 -8.17 -4.85 10.48
C ALA A 48 -9.22 -5.79 11.10
N ARG A 49 -8.83 -6.52 12.16
CA ARG A 49 -9.75 -7.36 12.95
C ARG A 49 -10.83 -6.52 13.65
N ALA A 50 -10.46 -5.41 14.29
CA ALA A 50 -11.40 -4.54 14.98
C ALA A 50 -12.42 -3.86 14.05
N LEU A 51 -12.06 -3.68 12.78
CA LEU A 51 -12.93 -3.17 11.73
C LEU A 51 -13.72 -4.27 11.01
N ASP A 52 -13.60 -5.54 11.44
CA ASP A 52 -14.21 -6.71 10.81
C ASP A 52 -13.96 -6.77 9.30
N THR A 53 -12.72 -6.48 8.88
CA THR A 53 -12.35 -6.58 7.46
C THR A 53 -12.51 -8.00 6.95
N CYS A 54 -12.84 -8.16 5.67
CA CYS A 54 -13.01 -9.47 5.04
C CYS A 54 -11.70 -10.28 4.97
N TYR A 55 -11.80 -11.53 4.52
CA TYR A 55 -10.64 -12.35 4.17
C TYR A 55 -10.05 -11.94 2.82
N PHE A 56 -8.78 -12.28 2.62
CA PHE A 56 -8.03 -11.90 1.42
C PHE A 56 -8.68 -12.42 0.13
N ASN A 57 -9.08 -13.69 0.08
CA ASN A 57 -9.74 -14.26 -1.11
C ASN A 57 -11.13 -13.66 -1.36
N ASP A 58 -11.85 -13.23 -0.33
CA ASP A 58 -13.13 -12.55 -0.50
C ASP A 58 -12.95 -11.17 -1.12
N PHE A 59 -11.91 -10.44 -0.70
CA PHE A 59 -11.54 -9.17 -1.32
C PHE A 59 -11.12 -9.35 -2.79
N ARG A 60 -10.38 -10.40 -3.11
CA ARG A 60 -10.04 -10.74 -4.50
C ARG A 60 -11.28 -11.01 -5.34
N LYS A 61 -12.25 -11.80 -4.84
CA LYS A 61 -13.54 -12.04 -5.50
C LYS A 61 -14.29 -10.73 -5.74
N PHE A 62 -14.34 -9.85 -4.74
CA PHE A 62 -14.96 -8.52 -4.86
C PHE A 62 -14.33 -7.68 -5.99
N LEU A 63 -13.00 -7.71 -6.11
CA LEU A 63 -12.26 -7.05 -7.18
C LEU A 63 -12.27 -7.80 -8.53
N LYS A 64 -13.00 -8.93 -8.62
CA LYS A 64 -13.06 -9.83 -9.79
C LYS A 64 -11.69 -10.40 -10.19
N LEU A 65 -10.89 -10.72 -9.19
CA LEU A 65 -9.58 -11.37 -9.33
C LEU A 65 -9.70 -12.86 -9.07
N THR A 66 -8.84 -13.67 -9.71
CA THR A 66 -8.71 -15.10 -9.41
C THR A 66 -8.29 -15.28 -7.96
N THR A 67 -8.94 -16.15 -7.19
CA THR A 67 -8.54 -16.49 -5.82
C THR A 67 -7.18 -17.19 -5.79
N LEU A 68 -6.56 -17.24 -4.61
CA LEU A 68 -5.36 -18.03 -4.38
C LEU A 68 -5.75 -19.36 -3.72
N ASP A 69 -5.39 -20.48 -4.34
CA ASP A 69 -5.88 -21.80 -3.97
C ASP A 69 -4.87 -22.57 -3.11
N THR A 70 -3.61 -22.11 -3.08
CA THR A 70 -2.51 -22.71 -2.32
C THR A 70 -1.70 -21.64 -1.59
N PHE A 71 -0.94 -22.02 -0.56
CA PHE A 71 -0.07 -21.05 0.16
C PHE A 71 1.12 -20.63 -0.69
N GLU A 72 1.54 -21.49 -1.61
CA GLU A 72 2.55 -21.23 -2.60
C GLU A 72 2.14 -20.07 -3.51
N ASP A 73 0.85 -19.91 -3.83
CA ASP A 73 0.36 -18.78 -4.63
C ASP A 73 0.65 -17.42 -4.00
N PHE A 74 0.69 -17.32 -2.67
CA PHE A 74 0.92 -16.06 -1.96
C PHE A 74 2.36 -15.57 -2.06
N SER A 75 3.35 -16.44 -1.89
CA SER A 75 4.77 -16.05 -1.84
C SER A 75 5.66 -17.17 -2.33
N GLU A 76 6.82 -16.84 -2.88
CA GLU A 76 7.88 -17.81 -3.23
C GLU A 76 8.76 -18.18 -2.03
N LYS A 77 8.64 -17.44 -0.92
CA LYS A 77 9.42 -17.68 0.30
C LYS A 77 8.80 -18.82 1.09
N LYS A 78 9.52 -19.94 1.20
CA LYS A 78 9.05 -21.13 1.93
C LYS A 78 8.69 -20.83 3.38
N GLU A 79 9.45 -19.95 4.05
CA GLU A 79 9.14 -19.60 5.45
C GLU A 79 7.80 -18.86 5.58
N VAL A 80 7.38 -18.11 4.56
CA VAL A 80 6.08 -17.44 4.52
C VAL A 80 4.96 -18.45 4.25
N GLN A 81 5.18 -19.39 3.33
CA GLN A 81 4.23 -20.46 3.02
C GLN A 81 3.95 -21.34 4.25
N ASP A 82 5.01 -21.75 4.95
CA ASP A 82 4.92 -22.59 6.13
C ASP A 82 4.22 -21.85 7.29
N ALA A 83 4.55 -20.58 7.51
CA ALA A 83 3.87 -19.76 8.52
C ALA A 83 2.38 -19.56 8.22
N LEU A 84 2.01 -19.29 6.96
CA LEU A 84 0.60 -19.18 6.57
C LEU A 84 -0.15 -20.50 6.81
N ARG A 85 0.49 -21.63 6.49
CA ARG A 85 -0.09 -22.96 6.70
C ARG A 85 -0.32 -23.26 8.18
N GLU A 86 0.64 -22.93 9.04
CA GLU A 86 0.54 -23.12 10.49
C GLU A 86 -0.52 -22.21 11.12
N LEU A 87 -0.58 -20.95 10.71
CA LEU A 87 -1.46 -19.95 11.31
C LEU A 87 -2.92 -20.03 10.82
N TYR A 88 -3.15 -20.32 9.54
CA TYR A 88 -4.47 -20.20 8.92
C TYR A 88 -5.09 -21.54 8.50
N GLY A 89 -4.28 -22.59 8.29
CA GLY A 89 -4.71 -23.93 7.88
C GLY A 89 -5.27 -24.05 6.46
N HIS A 90 -5.98 -23.04 5.97
CA HIS A 90 -6.55 -22.97 4.62
C HIS A 90 -6.35 -21.57 3.99
N PRO A 91 -6.03 -21.47 2.68
CA PRO A 91 -5.85 -20.18 1.98
C PRO A 91 -7.01 -19.19 2.10
N ASP A 92 -8.26 -19.67 2.10
CA ASP A 92 -9.44 -18.79 2.29
C ASP A 92 -9.54 -18.15 3.67
N ASN A 93 -8.84 -18.69 4.68
CA ASN A 93 -8.86 -18.13 6.04
C ASN A 93 -7.82 -17.00 6.23
N VAL A 94 -6.99 -16.72 5.22
CA VAL A 94 -5.97 -15.68 5.31
C VAL A 94 -6.63 -14.31 5.41
N GLU A 95 -6.34 -13.59 6.49
CA GLU A 95 -6.86 -12.24 6.74
C GLU A 95 -6.39 -11.25 5.67
N LEU A 96 -7.21 -10.24 5.37
CA LEU A 96 -6.91 -9.26 4.33
C LEU A 96 -5.54 -8.58 4.52
N TYR A 97 -5.25 -8.06 5.72
CA TYR A 97 -3.99 -7.34 5.97
C TYR A 97 -2.77 -8.24 5.75
N ALA A 98 -2.76 -9.44 6.34
CA ALA A 98 -1.68 -10.40 6.17
C ALA A 98 -1.52 -10.83 4.71
N GLY A 99 -2.64 -11.14 4.03
CA GLY A 99 -2.65 -11.51 2.62
C GLY A 99 -2.06 -10.43 1.71
N LEU A 100 -2.37 -9.15 1.95
CA LEU A 100 -1.81 -8.03 1.18
C LEU A 100 -0.30 -7.87 1.38
N MET A 101 0.21 -8.12 2.60
CA MET A 101 1.63 -7.98 2.93
C MET A 101 2.47 -9.17 2.44
N VAL A 102 1.86 -10.34 2.26
CA VAL A 102 2.55 -11.55 1.79
C VAL A 102 2.38 -11.83 0.30
N GLU A 103 1.33 -11.30 -0.35
CA GLU A 103 1.08 -11.49 -1.79
C GLU A 103 2.31 -11.11 -2.64
N ARG A 104 2.56 -11.93 -3.67
CA ARG A 104 3.69 -11.74 -4.58
C ARG A 104 3.64 -10.38 -5.25
N THR A 105 4.80 -9.74 -5.26
CA THR A 105 4.97 -8.45 -5.92
C THR A 105 5.20 -8.62 -7.42
N LYS A 106 4.59 -7.76 -8.23
CA LYS A 106 4.87 -7.72 -9.67
C LYS A 106 6.34 -7.38 -9.93
N GLN A 107 6.99 -8.14 -10.81
CA GLN A 107 8.42 -7.98 -11.14
C GLN A 107 8.74 -6.80 -12.07
N THR A 108 7.73 -6.24 -12.75
CA THR A 108 7.90 -5.18 -13.75
C THR A 108 6.95 -4.01 -13.52
N GLY A 109 7.44 -2.80 -13.79
CA GLY A 109 6.68 -1.56 -13.63
C GLY A 109 6.46 -1.19 -12.18
N LEU A 110 5.22 -0.84 -11.82
CA LEU A 110 4.84 -0.54 -10.44
C LEU A 110 4.88 -1.83 -9.61
N ARG A 111 5.95 -1.99 -8.82
CA ARG A 111 6.23 -3.18 -7.98
C ARG A 111 5.32 -3.21 -6.75
N LEU A 112 4.05 -3.50 -6.98
CA LEU A 112 3.03 -3.76 -5.95
C LEU A 112 2.45 -5.17 -6.11
N PRO A 113 1.94 -5.77 -5.03
CA PRO A 113 1.06 -6.92 -5.12
C PRO A 113 -0.16 -6.62 -5.99
N TYR A 114 -0.64 -7.61 -6.74
CA TYR A 114 -1.67 -7.37 -7.76
C TYR A 114 -3.00 -6.90 -7.14
N THR A 115 -3.39 -7.49 -6.02
CA THR A 115 -4.61 -7.12 -5.28
C THR A 115 -4.54 -5.69 -4.80
N MET A 116 -3.41 -5.33 -4.18
CA MET A 116 -3.15 -3.98 -3.68
C MET A 116 -3.16 -2.96 -4.81
N GLY A 117 -2.45 -3.23 -5.91
CA GLY A 117 -2.39 -2.35 -7.08
C GLY A 117 -3.77 -2.14 -7.72
N ARG A 118 -4.60 -3.19 -7.80
CA ARG A 118 -5.95 -3.08 -8.36
C ARG A 118 -6.87 -2.23 -7.48
N ALA A 119 -6.81 -2.43 -6.16
CA ALA A 119 -7.59 -1.67 -5.19
C ALA A 119 -7.21 -0.18 -5.22
N ILE A 120 -5.90 0.13 -5.13
CA ILE A 120 -5.40 1.51 -5.16
C ILE A 120 -5.79 2.22 -6.45
N LEU A 121 -5.65 1.55 -7.61
CA LEU A 121 -6.02 2.17 -8.88
C LEU A 121 -7.53 2.47 -8.95
N SER A 122 -8.37 1.57 -8.44
CA SER A 122 -9.82 1.78 -8.38
C SER A 122 -10.16 2.98 -7.48
N ASP A 123 -9.52 3.06 -6.32
CA ASP A 123 -9.74 4.16 -5.37
C ASP A 123 -9.20 5.50 -5.90
N ALA A 124 -8.04 5.53 -6.54
CA ALA A 124 -7.50 6.74 -7.15
C ALA A 124 -8.45 7.33 -8.21
N VAL A 125 -9.06 6.48 -9.04
CA VAL A 125 -10.10 6.93 -9.99
C VAL A 125 -11.33 7.44 -9.25
N ASN A 126 -11.73 6.78 -8.17
CA ASN A 126 -12.86 7.19 -7.33
C ASN A 126 -12.62 8.56 -6.68
N LEU A 127 -11.43 8.81 -6.13
CA LEU A 127 -11.03 10.09 -5.54
C LEU A 127 -11.13 11.23 -6.57
N LEU A 128 -10.60 11.02 -7.79
CA LEU A 128 -10.65 12.05 -8.82
C LEU A 128 -12.08 12.31 -9.33
N ARG A 129 -12.85 11.25 -9.60
CA ARG A 129 -14.15 11.38 -10.27
C ARG A 129 -15.28 11.82 -9.35
N ASN A 130 -15.14 11.60 -8.04
CA ASN A 130 -16.16 12.01 -7.07
C ASN A 130 -15.81 13.32 -6.35
N ASP A 131 -14.63 13.89 -6.60
CA ASP A 131 -14.28 15.20 -6.07
C ASP A 131 -14.94 16.31 -6.91
N ARG A 132 -15.81 17.09 -6.26
CA ARG A 132 -16.49 18.25 -6.87
C ARG A 132 -15.48 19.30 -7.36
N ILE A 133 -14.40 19.52 -6.62
CA ILE A 133 -13.34 20.47 -6.99
C ILE A 133 -12.70 20.01 -8.28
N LEU A 134 -12.23 18.76 -8.34
CA LEU A 134 -11.49 18.26 -9.50
C LEU A 134 -12.35 18.06 -10.76
N THR A 135 -13.68 17.93 -10.62
CA THR A 135 -14.58 17.65 -11.74
C THR A 135 -15.41 18.83 -12.21
N LYS A 136 -15.89 19.69 -11.29
CA LYS A 136 -16.86 20.76 -11.61
C LYS A 136 -16.33 22.15 -11.34
N GLU A 137 -15.46 22.29 -10.34
CA GLU A 137 -15.03 23.60 -9.86
C GLU A 137 -13.59 23.96 -10.19
N LEU A 138 -12.83 23.06 -10.83
CA LEU A 138 -11.51 23.33 -11.38
C LEU A 138 -11.65 24.27 -12.59
N THR A 139 -11.83 25.56 -12.30
CA THR A 139 -12.06 26.61 -13.29
C THR A 139 -11.35 27.90 -12.88
N PRO A 140 -11.01 28.78 -13.83
CA PRO A 140 -10.38 30.07 -13.51
C PRO A 140 -11.24 30.98 -12.63
N ALA A 141 -12.57 30.83 -12.66
CA ALA A 141 -13.47 31.61 -11.82
C ALA A 141 -13.29 31.28 -10.32
N ASN A 142 -13.02 30.01 -9.99
CA ASN A 142 -12.87 29.55 -8.62
C ASN A 142 -11.41 29.54 -8.14
N LEU A 143 -10.44 29.34 -9.05
CA LEU A 143 -9.01 29.25 -8.73
C LEU A 143 -8.19 30.49 -9.09
N THR A 144 -8.82 31.52 -9.67
CA THR A 144 -8.18 32.62 -10.40
C THR A 144 -7.47 32.15 -11.68
N ASN A 145 -7.28 33.07 -12.64
CA ASN A 145 -6.51 32.75 -13.85
C ASN A 145 -5.08 32.30 -13.54
N TRP A 146 -4.46 32.83 -12.48
CA TRP A 146 -3.09 32.46 -12.10
C TRP A 146 -3.03 31.10 -11.42
N GLY A 147 -3.98 30.78 -10.53
CA GLY A 147 -4.00 29.49 -9.84
C GLY A 147 -4.52 28.32 -10.69
N TYR A 148 -5.21 28.60 -11.80
CA TYR A 148 -5.66 27.58 -12.76
C TYR A 148 -4.60 27.21 -13.81
N GLN A 149 -3.66 28.12 -14.10
CA GLN A 149 -2.53 27.88 -15.02
C GLN A 149 -1.48 26.95 -14.39
#